data_AF-A0A4V1FXF7-F1
#
_entry.id   AF-A0A4V1FXF7-F1
#
_cell.length_a   1.000
_cell.length_b   1.000
_cell.length_c   1.000
_cell.angle_alpha   90.00
_cell.angle_beta   90.00
_cell.angle_gamma   90.00
#
_symmetry.space_group_name_H-M   'P 1'
#
loop_
_entity.id
_entity.type
_entity.pdbx_description
1 polymer ?
#
loop_
_entity_poly.entity_id
_entity_poly.type
_entity_poly.pdbx_seq_one_letter_code
_entity_poly.pdbx_strand_id
1 'polypeptide(L)'
;MTDYELHEPDFSDTTTEEWDEPRLEDFDISERSSDGQRDSSESRQTDDLSEVSDHFILSASGFPPENFTDLKLPVVDPDGNLNKNALQTAKSGGHGVGAVDDLDDEKAENIEDMIDDLANEHFEDADFGD
;
A
#
# COMPACT_ATOMS: atom_id res chain seq x y z
N MET A 1 16.96 -10.70 6.73
CA MET A 1 15.99 -11.14 5.71
C MET A 1 14.66 -11.34 6.37
N THR A 2 13.93 -10.23 6.40
CA THR A 2 12.51 -10.20 6.70
C THR A 2 11.80 -10.82 5.50
N ASP A 3 10.86 -11.72 5.74
CA ASP A 3 10.12 -12.33 4.64
C ASP A 3 8.97 -11.42 4.22
N TYR A 4 9.32 -10.39 3.42
CA TYR A 4 8.31 -9.47 2.91
C TYR A 4 7.36 -10.19 1.95
N GLU A 5 6.05 -10.05 2.17
CA GLU A 5 5.03 -10.55 1.26
C GLU A 5 4.65 -9.45 0.28
N LEU A 6 4.59 -9.81 -1.00
CA LEU A 6 4.19 -8.92 -2.09
C LEU A 6 2.70 -9.11 -2.35
N HIS A 7 1.97 -8.01 -2.48
CA HIS A 7 0.55 -8.00 -2.75
C HIS A 7 0.23 -7.00 -3.86
N GLU A 8 -0.79 -7.32 -4.66
CA GLU A 8 -1.29 -6.42 -5.69
C GLU A 8 -2.33 -5.49 -5.05
N PRO A 9 -2.16 -4.16 -5.15
CA PRO A 9 -3.03 -3.22 -4.47
C PRO A 9 -4.39 -3.14 -5.16
N ASP A 10 -5.46 -2.93 -4.39
CA ASP A 10 -6.79 -2.67 -4.91
C ASP A 10 -7.07 -1.15 -4.92
N PHE A 11 -7.61 -0.66 -6.03
CA PHE A 11 -7.98 0.73 -6.19
C PHE A 11 -9.19 0.84 -7.13
N SER A 12 -10.03 1.83 -6.86
CA SER A 12 -11.24 2.07 -7.65
C SER A 12 -11.04 3.13 -8.73
N ASP A 13 -10.15 4.08 -8.49
CA ASP A 13 -9.90 5.23 -9.34
C ASP A 13 -8.42 5.61 -9.30
N THR A 14 -8.03 6.64 -10.08
CA THR A 14 -6.64 7.08 -10.21
C THR A 14 -6.54 8.58 -9.93
N THR A 15 -5.47 9.01 -9.27
CA THR A 15 -5.21 10.41 -8.95
C THR A 15 -3.76 10.82 -9.22
N THR A 16 -3.56 12.11 -9.45
CA THR A 16 -2.27 12.76 -9.67
C THR A 16 -2.01 13.86 -8.64
N GLU A 17 -2.77 13.85 -7.55
CA GLU A 17 -2.65 14.80 -6.44
C GLU A 17 -1.32 14.65 -5.70
N GLU A 18 -0.95 15.70 -4.95
CA GLU A 18 0.22 15.65 -4.07
C GLU A 18 0.09 14.46 -3.15
N TRP A 19 1.11 13.62 -3.14
CA TRP A 19 1.14 12.42 -2.32
C TRP A 19 1.83 12.71 -1.00
N ASP A 20 1.15 12.31 0.08
CA ASP A 20 1.69 12.25 1.43
C ASP A 20 1.52 10.82 1.94
N GLU A 21 2.51 10.32 2.69
CA GLU A 21 2.47 8.95 3.22
C GLU A 21 1.22 8.77 4.11
N PRO A 22 0.27 7.90 3.73
CA PRO A 22 -0.96 7.72 4.50
C PRO A 22 -0.65 7.11 5.87
N ARG A 23 -1.39 7.55 6.87
CA ARG A 23 -1.30 7.03 8.24
C ARG A 23 -2.56 6.24 8.55
N LEU A 24 -2.50 5.31 9.51
CA LEU A 24 -3.68 4.55 9.94
C LEU A 24 -4.88 5.44 10.30
N GLU A 25 -4.62 6.65 10.81
CA GLU A 25 -5.63 7.64 11.17
C GLU A 25 -6.32 8.30 9.96
N ASP A 26 -5.73 8.23 8.77
CA ASP A 26 -6.30 8.76 7.53
C ASP A 26 -7.33 7.81 6.90
N PHE A 27 -7.29 6.52 7.25
CA PHE A 27 -8.27 5.54 6.77
C PHE A 27 -9.56 5.62 7.59
N ASP A 28 -10.71 5.60 6.91
CA ASP A 28 -12.03 5.74 7.55
C ASP A 28 -12.52 4.42 8.20
N ILE A 29 -11.65 3.78 8.99
CA ILE A 29 -11.95 2.55 9.74
C ILE A 29 -12.81 2.83 11.00
N SER A 30 -13.11 4.10 11.27
CA SER A 30 -13.75 4.54 12.51
C SER A 30 -15.27 4.33 12.54
N GLU A 31 -15.95 4.39 11.38
CA GLU A 31 -17.42 4.40 11.31
C GLU A 31 -18.07 3.00 11.37
N ARG A 32 -17.30 1.93 11.14
CA ARG A 32 -17.78 0.54 11.14
C ARG A 32 -18.30 0.05 12.51
N SER A 33 -18.11 0.86 13.56
CA SER A 33 -18.59 0.60 14.93
C SER A 33 -20.09 0.87 15.16
N SER A 34 -20.84 1.29 14.14
CA SER A 34 -22.23 1.76 14.33
C SER A 34 -23.29 0.67 14.49
N ASP A 35 -23.01 -0.57 14.07
CA ASP A 35 -23.88 -1.71 14.34
C ASP A 35 -23.42 -2.42 15.61
N GLY A 36 -24.26 -2.40 16.66
CA GLY A 36 -24.01 -2.94 18.01
C GLY A 36 -23.80 -4.46 18.09
N GLN A 37 -23.25 -5.09 17.07
CA GLN A 37 -22.79 -6.47 17.04
C GLN A 37 -21.57 -6.58 17.98
N ARG A 38 -21.56 -7.56 18.87
CA ARG A 38 -20.41 -7.85 19.75
C ARG A 38 -19.44 -8.72 18.98
N ASP A 39 -18.67 -8.13 18.08
CA ASP A 39 -17.53 -8.83 17.49
C ASP A 39 -16.31 -8.66 18.39
N SER A 40 -15.55 -9.73 18.54
CA SER A 40 -14.36 -9.78 19.38
C SER A 40 -13.37 -8.74 18.84
N SER A 41 -12.83 -7.88 19.71
CA SER A 41 -12.01 -6.73 19.32
C SER A 41 -10.82 -7.09 18.43
N GLU A 42 -10.30 -8.31 18.53
CA GLU A 42 -9.17 -8.81 17.73
C GLU A 42 -9.54 -9.05 16.26
N SER A 43 -10.70 -9.67 15.99
CA SER A 43 -11.13 -9.97 14.62
C SER A 43 -11.41 -8.68 13.82
N ARG A 44 -11.85 -7.61 14.48
CA ARG A 44 -12.07 -6.31 13.83
C ARG A 44 -10.78 -5.66 13.36
N GLN A 45 -9.76 -5.65 14.21
CA GLN A 45 -8.47 -5.05 13.85
C GLN A 45 -7.85 -5.73 12.63
N THR A 46 -7.99 -7.06 12.51
CA THR A 46 -7.50 -7.79 11.34
C THR A 46 -8.30 -7.48 10.08
N ASP A 47 -9.62 -7.34 10.20
CA ASP A 47 -10.50 -6.90 9.11
C ASP A 47 -10.17 -5.47 8.64
N ASP A 48 -9.99 -4.52 9.58
CA ASP A 48 -9.63 -3.13 9.29
C ASP A 48 -8.24 -3.06 8.63
N LEU A 49 -7.27 -3.82 9.15
CA LEU A 49 -5.93 -3.90 8.57
C LEU A 49 -5.92 -4.58 7.21
N SER A 50 -6.82 -5.53 6.94
CA SER A 50 -6.92 -6.13 5.60
C SER A 50 -7.35 -5.11 4.55
N GLU A 51 -8.35 -4.28 4.86
CA GLU A 51 -8.79 -3.21 3.96
C GLU A 51 -7.67 -2.19 3.75
N VAL A 52 -7.01 -1.76 4.82
CA VAL A 52 -5.85 -0.87 4.72
C VAL A 52 -4.71 -1.51 3.92
N SER A 53 -4.52 -2.82 4.05
CA SER A 53 -3.44 -3.53 3.35
C SER A 53 -3.62 -3.56 1.84
N ASP A 54 -4.85 -3.46 1.32
CA ASP A 54 -5.12 -3.35 -0.12
C ASP A 54 -4.50 -2.06 -0.72
N HIS A 55 -4.17 -1.05 0.08
CA HIS A 55 -3.53 0.18 -0.38
C HIS A 55 -2.00 0.08 -0.51
N PHE A 56 -1.41 -1.01 -0.01
CA PHE A 56 0.02 -1.25 0.10
C PHE A 56 0.42 -2.50 -0.68
N ILE A 57 1.59 -2.47 -1.30
CA ILE A 57 2.08 -3.60 -2.11
C ILE A 57 3.04 -4.52 -1.37
N LEU A 58 3.46 -4.14 -0.17
CA LEU A 58 4.48 -4.84 0.59
C LEU A 58 4.13 -4.91 2.08
N SER A 59 4.29 -6.09 2.69
CA SER A 59 4.10 -6.30 4.12
C SER A 59 5.25 -7.10 4.73
N ALA A 60 5.76 -6.67 5.89
CA ALA A 60 6.80 -7.38 6.63
C ALA A 60 6.30 -8.61 7.41
N SER A 61 4.99 -8.67 7.69
CA SER A 61 4.36 -9.70 8.52
C SER A 61 3.38 -10.60 7.72
N GLY A 62 3.03 -10.19 6.49
CA GLY A 62 2.10 -10.89 5.60
C GLY A 62 0.77 -10.15 5.44
N PHE A 63 -0.16 -10.77 4.70
CA PHE A 63 -1.52 -10.27 4.47
C PHE A 63 -2.55 -11.25 5.06
N PRO A 64 -3.34 -10.86 6.08
CA PRO A 64 -3.38 -9.54 6.72
C PRO A 64 -2.16 -9.26 7.62
N PRO A 65 -1.73 -8.00 7.77
CA PRO A 65 -0.55 -7.66 8.58
C PRO A 65 -0.83 -7.73 10.08
N GLU A 66 0.20 -7.97 10.89
CA GLU A 66 0.11 -7.87 12.35
C GLU A 66 -0.03 -6.41 12.83
N ASN A 67 0.66 -5.47 12.20
CA ASN A 67 0.58 -4.04 12.52
C ASN A 67 0.61 -3.18 11.25
N PHE A 68 -0.02 -2.00 11.30
CA PHE A 68 0.07 -1.01 10.23
C PHE A 68 1.52 -0.62 9.87
N THR A 69 2.42 -0.63 10.86
CA THR A 69 3.84 -0.31 10.65
C THR A 69 4.59 -1.35 9.83
N ASP A 70 4.04 -2.57 9.71
CA ASP A 70 4.61 -3.65 8.89
C ASP A 70 4.30 -3.45 7.40
N LEU A 71 3.25 -2.70 7.07
CA LEU A 71 2.94 -2.29 5.71
C LEU A 71 3.98 -1.28 5.20
N LYS A 72 4.36 -1.43 3.95
CA LYS A 72 5.36 -0.64 3.25
C LYS A 72 4.88 -0.34 1.84
N LEU A 73 5.36 0.76 1.28
CA LEU A 73 5.08 1.20 -0.09
C LEU A 73 3.56 1.40 -0.34
N PRO A 74 2.93 2.39 0.31
CA PRO A 74 1.58 2.78 -0.04
C PRO A 74 1.58 3.40 -1.42
N VAL A 75 0.78 2.84 -2.33
CA VAL A 75 0.61 3.34 -3.70
C VAL A 75 -0.80 3.88 -3.95
N VAL A 76 -1.74 3.52 -3.08
CA VAL A 76 -3.13 3.97 -3.12
C VAL A 76 -3.36 4.92 -1.93
N ASP A 77 -4.05 6.02 -2.19
CA ASP A 77 -4.47 6.96 -1.15
C ASP A 77 -5.56 6.35 -0.24
N PRO A 78 -5.79 6.89 0.97
CA PRO A 78 -6.86 6.44 1.88
C PRO A 78 -8.25 6.46 1.28
N ASP A 79 -8.47 7.30 0.26
CA ASP A 79 -9.71 7.37 -0.51
C ASP A 79 -9.89 6.21 -1.53
N GLY A 80 -8.91 5.31 -1.66
CA GLY A 80 -8.96 4.18 -2.61
C GLY A 80 -8.56 4.54 -4.04
N ASN A 81 -7.80 5.62 -4.21
CA ASN A 81 -7.31 6.09 -5.51
C ASN A 81 -5.83 5.77 -5.68
N LEU A 82 -5.46 5.10 -6.76
CA LEU A 82 -4.06 4.88 -7.12
C LEU A 82 -3.40 6.23 -7.41
N ASN A 83 -2.27 6.53 -6.77
CA ASN A 83 -1.63 7.84 -6.92
C ASN A 83 -0.31 7.75 -7.67
N LYS A 84 -0.19 8.51 -8.75
CA LYS A 84 1.04 8.57 -9.57
C LYS A 84 2.26 8.98 -8.75
N ASN A 85 2.13 9.98 -7.87
CA ASN A 85 3.24 10.45 -7.04
C ASN A 85 3.62 9.41 -5.96
N ALA A 86 2.63 8.62 -5.50
CA ALA A 86 2.87 7.50 -4.60
C ALA A 86 3.72 6.43 -5.27
N LEU A 87 3.31 5.99 -6.47
CA LEU A 87 4.05 5.04 -7.29
C LEU A 87 5.49 5.50 -7.51
N GLN A 88 5.70 6.78 -7.85
CA GLN A 88 7.03 7.33 -8.09
C GLN A 88 7.89 7.31 -6.82
N THR A 89 7.27 7.62 -5.67
CA THR A 89 7.94 7.58 -4.37
C THR A 89 8.24 6.16 -3.92
N ALA A 90 7.31 5.22 -4.16
CA ALA A 90 7.48 3.81 -3.88
C ALA A 90 8.61 3.20 -4.73
N LYS A 91 8.82 3.66 -5.96
CA LYS A 91 9.92 3.22 -6.82
C LYS A 91 11.28 3.82 -6.45
N SER A 92 11.36 5.14 -6.29
CA SER A 92 12.67 5.83 -6.22
C SER A 92 12.73 6.96 -5.18
N GLY A 93 11.70 7.14 -4.37
CA GLY A 93 11.69 8.12 -3.30
C GLY A 93 12.42 7.66 -2.04
N GLY A 94 12.57 8.56 -1.07
CA GLY A 94 13.29 8.30 0.19
C GLY A 94 12.66 7.24 1.10
N HIS A 95 11.44 6.82 0.80
CA HIS A 95 10.65 5.80 1.50
C HIS A 95 10.25 4.64 0.57
N GLY A 96 10.84 4.58 -0.63
CA GLY A 96 10.53 3.58 -1.63
C GLY A 96 11.22 2.23 -1.40
N VAL A 97 11.16 1.38 -2.41
CA VAL A 97 11.68 0.01 -2.44
C VAL A 97 13.16 -0.06 -2.03
N GLY A 98 13.98 0.87 -2.51
CA GLY A 98 15.39 0.98 -2.14
C GLY A 98 15.66 1.50 -0.71
N ALA A 99 14.64 2.01 -0.03
CA ALA A 99 14.72 2.42 1.38
C ALA A 99 14.21 1.34 2.35
N VAL A 100 13.64 0.24 1.84
CA VAL A 100 13.18 -0.89 2.65
C VAL A 100 14.40 -1.68 3.13
N ASP A 101 14.60 -1.72 4.45
CA ASP A 101 15.69 -2.46 5.07
C ASP A 101 15.48 -3.97 4.91
N ASP A 102 16.56 -4.73 4.67
CA ASP A 102 16.51 -6.18 4.47
C ASP A 102 15.66 -6.65 3.26
N LEU A 103 15.36 -5.79 2.28
CA LEU A 103 14.67 -6.18 1.04
C LEU A 103 15.64 -6.80 0.03
N ASP A 104 15.28 -7.96 -0.53
CA ASP A 104 16.05 -8.63 -1.59
C ASP A 104 15.95 -7.89 -2.92
N ASP A 105 17.05 -7.86 -3.70
CA ASP A 105 17.08 -7.23 -5.04
C ASP A 105 16.01 -7.83 -5.97
N GLU A 106 15.76 -9.14 -5.90
CA GLU A 106 14.72 -9.80 -6.69
C GLU A 106 13.32 -9.28 -6.34
N LYS A 107 13.03 -9.10 -5.04
CA LYS A 107 11.74 -8.53 -4.61
C LYS A 107 11.65 -7.07 -5.01
N ALA A 108 12.75 -6.33 -4.90
CA ALA A 108 12.81 -4.94 -5.32
C ALA A 108 12.48 -4.81 -6.82
N GLU A 109 13.10 -5.61 -7.69
CA GLU A 109 12.78 -5.63 -9.12
C GLU A 109 11.30 -5.97 -9.37
N ASN A 110 10.73 -6.98 -8.70
CA ASN A 110 9.30 -7.33 -8.87
C ASN A 110 8.36 -6.17 -8.45
N ILE A 111 8.72 -5.44 -7.39
CA ILE A 111 7.97 -4.26 -6.94
C ILE A 111 8.07 -3.15 -7.98
N GLU A 112 9.27 -2.89 -8.50
CA GLU A 112 9.50 -1.86 -9.52
C GLU A 112 8.74 -2.17 -10.81
N ASP A 113 8.79 -3.41 -11.30
CA ASP A 113 8.01 -3.87 -12.46
C ASP A 113 6.51 -3.66 -12.22
N MET A 114 5.98 -4.07 -11.06
CA MET A 114 4.55 -3.88 -10.75
C MET A 114 4.16 -2.41 -10.71
N ILE A 115 4.98 -1.56 -10.10
CA ILE A 115 4.75 -0.10 -10.06
C ILE A 115 4.74 0.46 -11.48
N ASP A 116 5.67 0.04 -12.33
CA ASP A 116 5.77 0.49 -13.71
C ASP A 116 4.55 0.02 -14.53
N ASP A 117 4.12 -1.23 -14.39
CA ASP A 117 2.91 -1.75 -15.04
C ASP A 117 1.67 -0.96 -14.60
N LEU A 118 1.45 -0.79 -13.29
CA LEU A 118 0.32 0.00 -12.76
C LEU A 118 0.37 1.44 -13.25
N ALA A 119 1.54 2.07 -13.23
CA ALA A 119 1.71 3.45 -13.67
C ALA A 119 1.40 3.60 -15.17
N ASN A 120 1.99 2.75 -16.00
CA ASN A 120 1.84 2.82 -17.46
C ASN A 120 0.45 2.38 -17.94
N GLU A 121 -0.20 1.45 -17.25
CA GLU A 121 -1.57 1.01 -17.57
C GLU A 121 -2.61 2.08 -17.22
N HIS A 122 -2.45 2.74 -16.07
CA HIS A 122 -3.45 3.68 -15.55
C HIS A 122 -3.17 5.15 -15.86
N PHE A 123 -1.92 5.53 -16.09
CA PHE A 123 -1.53 6.90 -16.37
C PHE A 123 -0.81 7.01 -17.71
N GLU A 124 -1.47 7.61 -18.71
CA GLU A 124 -0.87 7.83 -20.05
C GLU A 124 0.37 8.76 -20.05
N ASP A 125 0.56 9.51 -18.96
CA ASP A 125 1.68 10.44 -18.75
C ASP A 125 2.70 9.89 -17.73
N ALA A 126 2.58 8.63 -17.30
CA ALA A 126 3.58 7.98 -16.45
C ALA A 126 4.94 7.94 -17.17
N ASP A 127 5.96 8.57 -16.59
CA ASP A 127 7.36 8.43 -17.01
C ASP A 127 8.01 7.37 -16.11
N PHE A 128 7.50 6.15 -16.18
CA PHE A 128 7.91 5.02 -15.35
C PHE A 128 8.49 3.94 -16.26
N GLY A 129 9.83 3.80 -16.27
CA GLY A 129 10.56 2.69 -16.92
C GLY A 129 10.21 2.42 -18.40
N ASP A 130 11.09 2.85 -19.33
CA ASP A 130 10.92 2.67 -20.80
C ASP A 130 11.22 1.23 -21.29
#